data_AF-A0A353LV54-F1
#
_entry.id   AF-A0A353LV54-F1
#
_cell.length_a   1.000
_cell.length_b   1.000
_cell.length_c   1.000
_cell.angle_alpha   90.00
_cell.angle_beta   90.00
_cell.angle_gamma   90.00
#
_symmetry.space_group_name_H-M   'P 1'
#
loop_
_entity.id
_entity.type
_entity.pdbx_description
1 polymer ?
#
loop_
_entity_poly.entity_id
_entity_poly.type
_entity_poly.pdbx_seq_one_letter_code
_entity_poly.pdbx_strand_id
1 'polypeptide(L)'
;MGKIGEHGKLVDIKRGPFDPGGQPTVDSPNDLWLGLFAWNANSGCTASRATLKHPDGGQQIWRWDNASQLLQQADRMGLEFHLAAARWVGHGGDSRFHESFLEALSATPAAAAITENILGLATGHVTYGFHPMHFAKFGATVD
;
A
#
# COMPACT_ATOMS: atom_id res chain seq x y z
N MET A 1 -25.39 3.54 22.38
CA MET A 1 -26.78 3.78 21.93
C MET A 1 -26.71 4.19 20.47
N GLY A 2 -27.12 3.30 19.55
CA GLY A 2 -27.13 3.53 18.10
C GLY A 2 -27.61 2.24 17.44
N LYS A 3 -28.85 2.24 16.93
CA LYS A 3 -29.47 1.06 16.31
C LYS A 3 -28.86 0.84 14.93
N ILE A 4 -28.16 -0.27 14.75
CA ILE A 4 -27.89 -0.87 13.44
C ILE A 4 -29.21 -1.46 12.92
N GLY A 5 -29.54 -1.17 11.65
CA GLY A 5 -30.84 -1.47 11.04
C GLY A 5 -31.24 -2.95 11.08
N GLU A 6 -32.54 -3.20 10.96
CA GLU A 6 -33.26 -4.48 11.18
C GLU A 6 -32.84 -5.67 10.28
N HIS A 7 -31.77 -5.55 9.49
CA HIS A 7 -31.27 -6.59 8.59
C HIS A 7 -29.78 -6.92 8.75
N GLY A 8 -29.09 -6.36 9.75
CA GLY A 8 -27.72 -6.75 10.06
C GLY A 8 -27.67 -8.12 10.76
N LYS A 9 -27.16 -9.16 10.09
CA LYS A 9 -26.77 -10.39 10.78
C LYS A 9 -25.64 -10.03 11.76
N LEU A 10 -25.86 -10.24 13.06
CA LEU A 10 -24.78 -10.27 14.04
C LEU A 10 -23.87 -11.46 13.67
N VAL A 11 -22.68 -11.16 13.16
CA VAL A 11 -21.66 -12.18 12.89
C VAL A 11 -20.99 -12.49 14.23
N ASP A 12 -20.95 -13.77 14.57
CA ASP A 12 -20.25 -14.23 15.77
C ASP A 12 -18.73 -14.05 15.55
N ILE A 13 -18.15 -13.02 16.17
CA ILE A 13 -16.71 -12.74 16.07
C ILE A 13 -15.97 -13.76 16.94
N LYS A 14 -15.62 -14.89 16.34
CA LYS A 14 -14.76 -15.89 17.00
C LYS A 14 -13.32 -15.39 17.05
N ARG A 15 -12.89 -14.93 18.22
CA ARG A 15 -11.49 -14.56 18.49
C ARG A 15 -10.66 -15.84 18.67
N GLY A 16 -9.63 -15.99 17.85
CA GLY A 16 -8.65 -17.08 18.00
C GLY A 16 -7.70 -16.80 19.17
N PRO A 17 -6.99 -17.82 19.69
CA PRO A 17 -6.00 -17.64 20.76
C PRO A 17 -4.78 -16.77 20.37
N PHE A 18 -4.67 -16.42 19.08
CA PHE A 18 -3.65 -15.52 18.51
C PHE A 18 -4.26 -14.24 17.93
N ASP A 19 -5.52 -13.95 18.23
CA ASP A 19 -6.18 -12.70 17.83
C ASP A 19 -5.80 -11.59 18.83
N PRO A 20 -4.97 -10.60 18.45
CA PRO A 20 -4.55 -9.53 19.35
C PRO A 20 -5.68 -8.55 19.72
N GLY A 21 -6.90 -8.74 19.22
CA GLY A 21 -8.04 -7.85 19.42
C GLY A 21 -8.66 -7.33 18.12
N GLY A 22 -8.34 -7.95 16.98
CA GLY A 22 -8.67 -7.52 15.63
C GLY A 22 -7.44 -7.08 14.82
N GLN A 23 -7.62 -6.87 13.52
CA GLN A 23 -6.68 -6.04 12.74
C GLN A 23 -6.68 -4.61 13.31
N PRO A 24 -5.60 -3.83 13.14
CA PRO A 24 -5.60 -2.41 13.48
C PRO A 24 -6.87 -1.76 12.95
N THR A 25 -7.68 -1.19 13.85
CA THR A 25 -8.85 -0.42 13.45
C THR A 25 -8.34 0.88 12.87
N VAL A 26 -8.22 0.91 11.55
CA VAL A 26 -8.10 2.15 10.79
C VAL A 26 -9.44 2.87 10.90
N ASP A 27 -9.53 3.76 11.88
CA ASP A 27 -10.66 4.64 12.04
C ASP A 27 -10.47 5.81 11.06
N SER A 28 -11.37 5.93 10.08
CA SER A 28 -11.45 7.12 9.22
C SER A 28 -12.76 7.85 9.52
N PRO A 29 -12.74 9.20 9.54
CA PRO A 29 -13.96 10.00 9.64
C PRO A 29 -14.78 10.00 8.33
N ASN A 30 -14.26 9.42 7.25
CA ASN A 30 -14.87 9.45 5.92
C ASN A 30 -15.62 8.14 5.60
N ASP A 31 -16.82 8.26 5.03
CA ASP A 31 -17.60 7.12 4.54
C ASP A 31 -16.95 6.45 3.31
N LEU A 32 -16.13 7.19 2.55
CA LEU A 32 -15.37 6.71 1.40
C LEU A 32 -13.88 6.86 1.68
N TRP A 33 -13.16 5.74 1.59
CA TRP A 33 -11.70 5.74 1.71
C TRP A 33 -11.05 5.98 0.37
N LEU A 34 -10.04 6.83 0.38
CA LEU A 34 -9.20 7.15 -0.76
C LEU A 34 -7.76 6.79 -0.43
N GLY A 35 -7.03 6.29 -1.44
CA GLY A 35 -5.67 5.88 -1.22
C GLY A 35 -4.77 5.99 -2.44
N LEU A 36 -3.47 6.03 -2.18
CA LEU A 36 -2.45 6.04 -3.21
C LEU A 36 -2.10 4.62 -3.65
N PHE A 37 -2.12 4.37 -4.96
CA PHE A 37 -1.76 3.07 -5.51
C PHE A 37 -0.58 3.16 -6.47
N ALA A 38 0.28 2.12 -6.45
CA ALA A 38 1.42 1.96 -7.34
C ALA A 38 2.43 3.12 -7.32
N TRP A 39 2.52 3.85 -6.21
CA TRP A 39 3.49 4.92 -6.00
C TRP A 39 4.94 4.42 -6.04
N ASN A 40 5.15 3.14 -5.70
CA ASN A 40 6.45 2.48 -5.64
C ASN A 40 6.95 1.95 -7.00
N ALA A 41 6.24 2.23 -8.10
CA ALA A 41 6.56 1.74 -9.43
C ALA A 41 6.69 2.89 -10.44
N ASN A 42 7.67 2.84 -11.35
CA ASN A 42 7.76 3.84 -12.40
C ASN A 42 6.48 3.85 -13.25
N SER A 43 6.04 5.05 -13.61
CA SER A 43 4.82 5.34 -14.37
C SER A 43 3.50 5.02 -13.67
N GLY A 44 3.51 4.63 -12.38
CA GLY A 44 2.29 4.45 -11.59
C GLY A 44 1.28 3.55 -12.28
N CYS A 45 0.07 4.04 -12.54
CA CYS A 45 -0.97 3.31 -13.27
C CYS A 45 -1.05 3.68 -14.77
N THR A 46 -0.04 4.36 -15.33
CA THR A 46 -0.09 4.92 -16.69
C THR A 46 0.88 4.22 -17.62
N ALA A 47 0.40 3.20 -18.33
CA ALA A 47 1.16 2.47 -19.36
C ALA A 47 1.27 3.26 -20.68
N SER A 48 2.00 4.39 -20.68
CA SER A 48 2.12 5.26 -21.84
C SER A 48 3.52 5.88 -21.98
N ARG A 49 3.95 6.06 -23.24
CA ARG A 49 5.17 6.81 -23.60
C ARG A 49 5.13 8.27 -23.16
N ALA A 50 3.95 8.83 -22.89
CA ALA A 50 3.82 10.18 -22.35
C ALA A 50 4.59 10.36 -21.03
N THR A 51 4.68 9.29 -20.22
CA THR A 51 5.41 9.30 -18.94
C THR A 51 6.93 9.51 -19.10
N LEU A 52 7.48 9.23 -20.27
CA LEU A 52 8.91 9.37 -20.58
C LEU A 52 9.33 10.81 -20.85
N LYS A 53 8.38 11.70 -21.17
CA LYS A 53 8.68 13.07 -21.63
C LYS A 53 9.15 13.99 -20.50
N HIS A 54 8.81 13.66 -19.27
CA HIS A 54 9.11 14.49 -18.11
C HIS A 54 10.13 13.77 -17.22
N PRO A 55 11.37 14.26 -17.11
CA PRO A 55 12.42 13.60 -16.37
C PRO A 55 12.13 13.48 -14.88
N ASP A 56 11.26 14.34 -14.33
CA ASP A 56 10.77 14.29 -12.94
C ASP A 56 9.31 13.79 -12.83
N GLY A 57 8.73 13.33 -13.95
CA GLY A 57 7.34 12.92 -14.04
C GLY A 57 7.11 11.47 -13.63
N GLY A 58 6.10 10.83 -14.24
CA GLY A 58 5.65 9.47 -13.91
C GLY A 58 6.78 8.45 -13.79
N GLN A 59 7.85 8.54 -14.60
CA GLN A 59 8.97 7.60 -14.57
C GLN A 59 9.79 7.60 -13.27
N GLN A 60 9.76 8.68 -12.49
CA GLN A 60 10.57 8.80 -11.27
C GLN A 60 9.78 8.74 -9.97
N ILE A 61 8.45 8.55 -10.02
CA ILE A 61 7.62 8.59 -8.81
C ILE A 61 8.10 7.60 -7.74
N TRP A 62 8.65 6.47 -8.17
CA TRP A 62 9.16 5.39 -7.31
C TRP A 62 10.50 5.71 -6.64
N ARG A 63 11.26 6.70 -7.13
CA ARG A 63 12.52 7.08 -6.48
C ARG A 63 12.21 7.57 -5.08
N TRP A 64 12.97 7.11 -4.09
CA TRP A 64 12.65 7.33 -2.68
C TRP A 64 12.38 8.80 -2.33
N ASP A 65 13.21 9.73 -2.82
CA ASP A 65 13.03 11.17 -2.57
C ASP A 65 11.70 11.72 -3.10
N ASN A 66 11.19 11.18 -4.21
CA ASN A 66 9.89 11.57 -4.78
C ASN A 66 8.74 10.83 -4.08
N ALA A 67 8.90 9.54 -3.87
CA ALA A 67 7.92 8.68 -3.23
C ALA A 67 7.62 9.13 -1.80
N SER A 68 8.66 9.44 -1.01
CA SER A 68 8.54 9.93 0.36
C SER A 68 7.76 11.24 0.44
N GLN A 69 8.05 12.21 -0.44
CA GLN A 69 7.30 13.45 -0.53
C GLN A 69 5.82 13.22 -0.86
N LEU A 70 5.54 12.33 -1.82
CA LEU A 70 4.17 11.96 -2.21
C LEU A 70 3.40 11.30 -1.05
N LEU A 71 4.03 10.37 -0.34
CA LEU A 71 3.45 9.67 0.81
C LEU A 71 3.14 10.63 1.97
N GLN A 72 4.10 11.47 2.32
CA GLN A 72 3.90 12.48 3.36
C GLN A 72 2.82 13.49 2.99
N GLN A 73 2.72 13.84 1.71
CA GLN A 73 1.64 14.72 1.24
C GLN A 73 0.29 14.02 1.34
N ALA A 74 0.19 12.75 0.95
CA ALA A 74 -1.03 11.97 1.08
C ALA A 74 -1.50 11.82 2.53
N ASP A 75 -0.57 11.55 3.43
CA ASP A 75 -0.81 11.49 4.87
C ASP A 75 -1.35 12.82 5.41
N ARG A 76 -0.69 13.94 5.08
CA ARG A 76 -1.17 15.29 5.44
C ARG A 76 -2.52 15.67 4.83
N MET A 77 -2.87 15.09 3.69
CA MET A 77 -4.16 15.28 3.03
C MET A 77 -5.28 14.44 3.67
N GLY A 78 -4.93 13.53 4.58
CA GLY A 78 -5.90 12.63 5.23
C GLY A 78 -6.37 11.49 4.33
N LEU A 79 -5.54 11.05 3.37
CA LEU A 79 -5.82 9.80 2.65
C LEU A 79 -5.67 8.61 3.61
N GLU A 80 -6.60 7.67 3.55
CA GLU A 80 -6.67 6.58 4.53
C GLU A 80 -5.59 5.53 4.35
N PHE A 81 -5.16 5.28 3.11
CA PHE A 81 -4.18 4.23 2.86
C PHE A 81 -3.27 4.51 1.65
N HIS A 82 -2.15 3.80 1.63
CA HIS A 82 -1.37 3.60 0.41
C HIS A 82 -1.17 2.10 0.17
N LEU A 83 -1.10 1.69 -1.09
CA LEU A 83 -0.84 0.30 -1.48
C LEU A 83 0.36 0.23 -2.42
N ALA A 84 1.44 -0.38 -1.90
CA ALA A 84 2.64 -0.68 -2.68
C ALA A 84 2.42 -1.94 -3.53
N ALA A 85 2.59 -1.81 -4.84
CA ALA A 85 2.41 -2.89 -5.80
C ALA A 85 3.64 -3.82 -5.80
N ALA A 86 3.42 -5.13 -5.84
CA ALA A 86 4.52 -6.09 -5.91
C ALA A 86 4.82 -6.51 -7.35
N ARG A 87 6.04 -6.27 -7.80
CA ARG A 87 6.53 -6.73 -9.09
C ARG A 87 8.06 -6.78 -9.10
N TRP A 88 8.61 -7.80 -9.75
CA TRP A 88 10.05 -7.96 -9.94
C TRP A 88 10.47 -7.84 -11.40
N VAL A 89 9.55 -8.09 -12.33
CA VAL A 89 9.80 -8.03 -13.78
C VAL A 89 8.79 -7.09 -14.42
N GLY A 90 9.32 -6.16 -15.21
CA GLY A 90 8.52 -5.18 -15.91
C GLY A 90 7.80 -5.68 -17.14
N HIS A 91 6.91 -4.83 -17.67
CA HIS A 91 6.20 -5.15 -18.91
C HIS A 91 7.06 -4.90 -20.15
N GLY A 92 8.15 -4.14 -20.00
CA GLY A 92 9.04 -3.78 -21.10
C GLY A 92 8.37 -2.89 -22.14
N GLY A 93 8.85 -3.01 -23.37
CA GLY A 93 8.37 -2.23 -24.51
C GLY A 93 8.71 -0.74 -24.43
N ASP A 94 8.23 0.00 -25.41
CA ASP A 94 8.61 1.40 -25.60
C ASP A 94 8.18 2.33 -24.45
N SER A 95 7.14 1.97 -23.69
CA SER A 95 6.67 2.77 -22.56
C SER A 95 7.50 2.54 -21.29
N ARG A 96 8.31 1.46 -21.26
CA ARG A 96 9.10 1.06 -20.11
C ARG A 96 8.27 0.96 -18.83
N PHE A 97 7.01 0.54 -18.98
CA PHE A 97 6.03 0.57 -17.91
C PHE A 97 6.39 -0.47 -16.85
N HIS A 98 6.47 -0.02 -15.59
CA HIS A 98 6.80 -0.90 -14.48
C HIS A 98 8.16 -1.58 -14.74
N GLU A 99 9.22 -0.89 -15.14
CA GLU A 99 10.57 -1.49 -15.23
C GLU A 99 11.40 -1.26 -13.95
N SER A 100 10.95 -0.38 -13.08
CA SER A 100 11.68 0.00 -11.87
C SER A 100 10.73 0.18 -10.70
N PHE A 101 11.10 -0.40 -9.57
CA PHE A 101 10.24 -0.50 -8.40
C PHE A 101 11.04 -0.45 -7.11
N LEU A 102 10.44 0.08 -6.05
CA LEU A 102 10.80 -0.29 -4.70
C LEU A 102 10.05 -1.57 -4.32
N GLU A 103 10.75 -2.51 -3.69
CA GLU A 103 10.15 -3.77 -3.25
C GLU A 103 9.07 -3.49 -2.19
N ALA A 104 7.87 -4.06 -2.35
CA ALA A 104 6.69 -3.66 -1.60
C ALA A 104 6.77 -3.96 -0.09
N LEU A 105 7.32 -5.10 0.31
CA LEU A 105 7.44 -5.51 1.72
C LEU A 105 8.46 -4.67 2.49
N SER A 106 9.42 -4.03 1.81
CA SER A 106 10.39 -3.11 2.40
C SER A 106 9.98 -1.64 2.25
N ALA A 107 9.34 -1.26 1.14
CA ALA A 107 8.90 0.11 0.87
C ALA A 107 7.78 0.56 1.81
N THR A 108 6.85 -0.33 2.17
CA THR A 108 5.76 -0.02 3.11
C THR A 108 6.25 0.30 4.52
N PRO A 109 7.12 -0.50 5.17
CA PRO A 109 7.73 -0.09 6.45
C PRO A 109 8.54 1.20 6.36
N ALA A 110 9.25 1.43 5.25
CA ALA A 110 9.96 2.69 5.05
C ALA A 110 9.00 3.89 5.01
N ALA A 111 7.83 3.73 4.39
CA ALA A 111 6.76 4.74 4.38
C ALA A 111 6.21 4.98 5.79
N ALA A 112 5.93 3.92 6.56
CA ALA A 112 5.44 4.03 7.93
C ALA A 112 6.39 4.82 8.85
N ALA A 113 7.71 4.79 8.60
CA ALA A 113 8.69 5.55 9.38
C ALA A 113 8.65 7.07 9.14
N ILE A 114 7.94 7.54 8.09
CA ILE A 114 7.90 8.96 7.69
C ILE A 114 6.49 9.54 7.63
N THR A 115 5.47 8.77 7.99
CA THR A 115 4.06 9.15 8.01
C THR A 115 3.45 8.89 9.38
N GLU A 116 2.33 9.56 9.70
CA GLU A 116 1.72 9.51 11.02
C GLU A 116 0.37 8.78 11.05
N ASN A 117 -0.45 8.86 10.00
CA ASN A 117 -1.84 8.40 10.04
C ASN A 117 -2.22 7.43 8.91
N ILE A 118 -1.63 7.56 7.72
CA ILE A 118 -1.96 6.76 6.54
C ILE A 118 -1.60 5.28 6.73
N LEU A 119 -2.55 4.39 6.43
CA LEU A 119 -2.34 2.95 6.51
C LEU A 119 -1.45 2.45 5.37
N GLY A 120 -0.39 1.73 5.74
CA GLY A 120 0.50 1.07 4.80
C GLY A 120 0.03 -0.32 4.41
N LEU A 121 -0.29 -0.53 3.13
CA LEU A 121 -0.58 -1.84 2.56
C LEU A 121 0.55 -2.28 1.62
N ALA A 122 0.96 -3.54 1.72
CA ALA A 122 1.97 -4.15 0.86
C ALA A 122 1.40 -5.39 0.16
N THR A 123 1.59 -5.50 -1.14
CA THR A 123 1.36 -6.75 -1.86
C THR A 123 2.54 -7.69 -1.67
N GLY A 124 2.29 -8.97 -1.45
CA GLY A 124 3.31 -10.02 -1.37
C GLY A 124 2.99 -11.19 -2.29
N HIS A 125 3.99 -11.72 -3.01
CA HIS A 125 3.78 -12.87 -3.87
C HIS A 125 3.98 -14.18 -3.10
N VAL A 126 2.91 -14.94 -2.88
CA VAL A 126 2.95 -16.19 -2.09
C VAL A 126 3.60 -17.38 -2.81
N THR A 127 3.80 -17.30 -4.13
CA THR A 127 4.27 -18.43 -4.95
C THR A 127 5.79 -18.51 -5.12
N TYR A 128 6.57 -17.56 -4.56
CA TYR A 128 8.02 -17.45 -4.82
C TYR A 128 8.90 -17.81 -3.62
N GLY A 129 8.70 -18.99 -3.03
CA GLY A 129 9.60 -19.53 -2.00
C GLY A 129 9.50 -18.86 -0.62
N PHE A 130 8.55 -17.94 -0.43
CA PHE A 130 8.24 -17.41 0.90
C PHE A 130 7.47 -18.45 1.70
N HIS A 131 8.03 -18.83 2.86
CA HIS A 131 7.25 -19.56 3.84
C HIS A 131 6.19 -18.62 4.45
N PRO A 132 4.98 -19.07 4.79
CA PRO A 132 3.96 -18.22 5.44
C PRO A 132 4.47 -17.49 6.69
N MET A 133 5.40 -18.11 7.43
CA MET A 133 6.06 -17.46 8.59
C MET A 133 6.89 -16.24 8.23
N HIS A 134 7.40 -16.13 6.99
CA HIS A 134 8.05 -14.90 6.53
C HIS A 134 7.03 -13.76 6.46
N PHE A 135 5.88 -13.97 5.82
CA PHE A 135 4.82 -12.96 5.76
C PHE A 135 4.27 -12.62 7.14
N ALA A 136 4.07 -13.61 8.01
CA ALA A 136 3.68 -13.37 9.40
C ALA A 136 4.72 -12.49 10.13
N LYS A 137 6.01 -12.77 9.95
CA LYS A 137 7.08 -11.98 10.56
C LYS A 137 7.19 -10.59 9.97
N PHE A 138 7.07 -10.43 8.65
CA PHE A 138 7.08 -9.11 7.99
C PHE A 138 5.90 -8.28 8.47
N GLY A 139 4.68 -8.82 8.43
CA GLY A 139 3.48 -8.15 8.92
C GLY A 139 3.63 -7.70 10.37
N ALA A 140 3.99 -8.62 11.28
CA ALA A 140 4.18 -8.33 12.70
C ALA A 140 5.43 -7.48 13.05
N THR A 141 6.26 -7.13 12.06
CA THR A 141 7.39 -6.19 12.27
C THR A 141 7.03 -4.79 11.79
N VAL A 142 6.10 -4.69 10.83
CA VAL A 142 5.61 -3.41 10.30
C VAL A 142 4.48 -2.87 11.17
N ASP A 143 3.63 -3.75 11.68
CA ASP A 143 2.65 -3.48 12.75
C ASP A 143 3.35 -3.21 14.09
#